data_AF-A0A4R9A7G2-F1
#
_entry.id   AF-A0A4R9A7G2-F1
#
_cell.length_a   1.000
_cell.length_b   1.000
_cell.length_c   1.000
_cell.angle_alpha   90.00
_cell.angle_beta   90.00
_cell.angle_gamma   90.00
#
_symmetry.space_group_name_H-M   'P 1'
#
loop_
_entity.id
_entity.type
_entity.pdbx_description
1 polymer ?
#
loop_
_entity_poly.entity_id
_entity_poly.type
_entity_poly.pdbx_seq_one_letter_code
_entity_poly.pdbx_strand_id
1 'polypeptide(L)'
;MGRGHETGVAAHRKRRPAVLVGFSVTGDNLISEPETLLPAEPEVLEALRRTAWSEIAAVVQVHPTSPLAWAELADATHSEGRVLESYAYARVGYHRGLDALRKAGWRGHGPIPWRHEPNRGVLRALFALRRGAEEIGEADEVIRLTAFLTDADASAIDIIGARYTGSPGFDPAPPTEAFVIRGED
;
A
#
# COMPACT_ATOMS: atom_id res chain seq x y z
N MET A 1 12.62 66.52 -56.19
CA MET A 1 14.00 66.67 -56.72
C MET A 1 14.97 66.67 -55.54
N GLY A 2 15.91 65.71 -55.48
CA GLY A 2 17.02 65.62 -54.48
C GLY A 2 16.76 64.64 -53.31
N ARG A 3 17.11 63.34 -53.41
CA ARG A 3 18.41 62.65 -53.19
C ARG A 3 18.91 62.69 -51.74
N GLY A 4 18.75 61.59 -50.99
CA GLY A 4 19.82 60.72 -50.48
C GLY A 4 19.56 60.50 -48.98
N HIS A 5 19.79 59.37 -48.32
CA HIS A 5 20.80 58.34 -48.46
C HIS A 5 20.29 57.03 -47.81
N GLU A 6 20.68 55.90 -48.39
CA GLU A 6 20.53 54.55 -47.85
C GLU A 6 21.27 54.36 -46.53
N THR A 7 20.72 53.56 -45.62
CA THR A 7 21.45 52.45 -44.99
C THR A 7 20.49 51.30 -44.70
N GLY A 8 20.75 50.17 -45.34
CA GLY A 8 20.00 48.94 -45.17
C GLY A 8 20.34 48.25 -43.85
N VAL A 9 19.35 47.52 -43.34
CA VAL A 9 19.58 46.37 -42.47
C VAL A 9 18.81 45.22 -43.06
N ALA A 10 19.55 44.27 -43.62
CA ALA A 10 19.04 43.04 -44.19
C ALA A 10 18.40 42.18 -43.08
N ALA A 11 17.06 42.14 -43.04
CA ALA A 11 16.33 41.20 -42.20
C ALA A 11 16.45 39.79 -42.82
N HIS A 12 17.28 38.97 -42.19
CA HIS A 12 17.55 37.58 -42.53
C HIS A 12 16.24 36.76 -42.44
N ARG A 13 15.64 36.47 -43.60
CA ARG A 13 14.39 35.70 -43.70
C ARG A 13 14.70 34.21 -43.48
N LYS A 14 14.74 33.76 -42.22
CA LYS A 14 14.74 32.32 -41.89
C LYS A 14 13.39 31.72 -42.27
N ARG A 15 13.36 30.93 -43.35
CA ARG A 15 12.22 30.07 -43.70
C ARG A 15 11.98 29.08 -42.55
N ARG A 16 10.77 29.12 -41.97
CA ARG A 16 10.31 28.11 -41.01
C ARG A 16 10.06 26.79 -41.76
N PRO A 17 10.59 25.65 -41.32
CA PRO A 17 10.17 24.37 -41.87
C PRO A 17 8.75 24.08 -41.38
N ALA A 18 7.92 23.55 -42.28
CA ALA A 18 6.59 23.06 -41.95
C ALA A 18 6.71 21.89 -40.97
N VAL A 19 5.99 21.96 -39.84
CA VAL A 19 5.85 20.85 -38.90
C VAL A 19 4.90 19.85 -39.53
N LEU A 20 5.43 18.70 -39.94
CA LEU A 20 4.62 17.53 -40.28
C LEU A 20 4.17 16.90 -38.95
N VAL A 21 2.89 17.07 -38.61
CA VAL A 21 2.26 16.33 -37.50
C VAL A 21 2.16 14.88 -37.93
N GLY A 22 3.14 14.07 -37.52
CA GLY A 22 3.01 12.62 -37.54
C GLY A 22 2.11 12.20 -36.39
N PHE A 23 0.86 11.86 -36.69
CA PHE A 23 0.07 11.01 -35.79
C PHE A 23 0.76 9.63 -35.79
N SER A 24 1.49 9.32 -34.72
CA SER A 24 1.90 7.95 -34.43
C SER A 24 0.86 7.35 -33.48
N VAL A 25 -0.03 6.54 -34.04
CA VAL A 25 -0.75 5.51 -33.29
C VAL A 25 0.07 4.24 -33.41
N THR A 26 0.85 3.95 -32.38
CA THR A 26 1.58 2.69 -32.17
C THR A 26 1.77 2.62 -30.66
N GLY A 27 0.97 1.87 -29.92
CA GLY A 27 1.07 0.42 -29.84
C GLY A 27 1.91 0.09 -28.61
N ASP A 28 1.23 -0.31 -27.53
CA ASP A 28 1.74 -0.96 -26.30
C ASP A 28 3.25 -0.87 -26.04
N ASN A 29 3.62 0.03 -25.12
CA ASN A 29 4.88 -0.07 -24.38
C ASN A 29 4.73 0.69 -23.06
N LEU A 30 3.84 0.17 -22.20
CA LEU A 30 3.88 0.48 -20.77
C LEU A 30 5.10 -0.26 -20.23
N ILE A 31 6.20 0.46 -20.03
CA ILE A 31 7.29 -0.06 -19.19
C ILE A 31 6.70 -0.13 -17.79
N SER A 32 6.17 -1.29 -17.40
CA SER A 32 5.70 -1.54 -16.05
C SER A 32 6.85 -1.22 -15.08
N GLU A 33 6.55 -0.44 -14.06
CA GLU A 33 7.54 -0.16 -13.01
C GLU A 33 8.07 -1.49 -12.44
N PRO A 34 9.38 -1.59 -12.15
CA PRO A 34 9.95 -2.84 -11.65
C PRO A 34 9.33 -3.20 -10.31
N GLU A 35 8.98 -4.48 -10.17
CA GLU A 35 8.46 -5.01 -8.92
C GLU A 35 9.53 -4.98 -7.83
N THR A 36 9.11 -4.64 -6.61
CA THR A 36 9.95 -4.81 -5.42
C THR A 36 9.71 -6.19 -4.82
N LEU A 37 10.78 -6.98 -4.72
CA LEU A 37 10.76 -8.32 -4.16
C LEU A 37 11.64 -8.36 -2.90
N LEU A 38 11.03 -8.62 -1.74
CA LEU A 38 11.76 -8.74 -0.48
C LEU A 38 12.57 -10.06 -0.41
N PRO A 39 13.69 -10.08 0.32
CA PRO A 39 14.39 -11.33 0.64
C PRO A 39 13.55 -12.19 1.59
N ALA A 40 13.68 -13.51 1.48
CA ALA A 40 13.01 -14.44 2.40
C ALA A 40 13.58 -14.36 3.81
N GLU A 41 12.73 -14.62 4.82
CA GLU A 41 13.08 -14.68 6.25
C GLU A 41 12.80 -16.10 6.80
N PRO A 42 13.57 -17.13 6.39
CA PRO A 42 13.29 -18.53 6.74
C PRO A 42 13.32 -18.78 8.26
N GLU A 43 14.17 -18.09 9.00
CA GLU A 43 14.24 -18.15 10.46
C GLU A 43 12.98 -17.61 11.13
N VAL A 44 12.38 -16.53 10.60
CA VAL A 44 11.12 -15.98 11.11
C VAL A 44 9.98 -16.94 10.81
N LEU A 45 9.91 -17.47 9.59
CA LEU A 45 8.90 -18.45 9.19
C LEU A 45 8.94 -19.70 10.08
N GLU A 46 10.13 -20.24 10.35
CA GLU A 46 10.27 -21.42 11.20
C GLU A 46 9.94 -21.12 12.67
N ALA A 47 10.31 -19.94 13.18
CA ALA A 47 9.93 -19.50 14.52
C ALA A 47 8.40 -19.43 14.64
N LEU A 48 7.72 -18.72 13.72
CA LEU A 48 6.26 -18.60 13.70
C LEU A 48 5.56 -19.96 13.61
N ARG A 49 6.06 -20.89 12.78
CA ARG A 49 5.48 -22.24 12.63
C ARG A 49 5.52 -23.06 13.93
N ARG A 50 6.49 -22.80 14.80
CA ARG A 50 6.68 -23.52 16.07
C ARG A 50 6.02 -22.83 17.27
N THR A 51 5.55 -21.61 17.09
CA THR A 51 5.03 -20.78 18.19
C THR A 51 3.51 -20.74 18.15
N ALA A 52 2.88 -20.92 19.31
CA ALA A 52 1.43 -20.74 19.43
C ALA A 52 1.06 -19.26 19.25
N TRP A 53 -0.17 -18.98 18.79
CA TRP A 53 -0.62 -17.60 18.55
C TRP A 53 -0.51 -16.70 19.78
N SER A 54 -0.77 -17.23 20.98
CA SER A 54 -0.65 -16.51 22.25
C SER A 54 0.79 -16.13 22.63
N GLU A 55 1.80 -16.67 21.93
CA GLU A 55 3.22 -16.52 22.24
C GLU A 55 4.00 -15.74 21.16
N ILE A 56 3.33 -15.24 20.11
CA ILE A 56 3.97 -14.57 18.96
C ILE A 56 4.79 -13.34 19.38
N ALA A 57 4.44 -12.69 20.50
CA ALA A 57 5.24 -11.59 21.06
C ALA A 57 6.70 -11.99 21.33
N ALA A 58 6.99 -13.27 21.65
CA ALA A 58 8.35 -13.76 21.80
C ALA A 58 9.11 -13.80 20.47
N VAL A 59 8.43 -14.17 19.37
CA VAL A 59 9.02 -14.15 18.01
C VAL A 59 9.37 -12.72 17.61
N VAL A 60 8.48 -11.77 17.87
CA VAL A 60 8.72 -10.35 17.59
C VAL A 60 9.92 -9.80 18.37
N GLN A 61 10.10 -10.21 19.63
CA GLN A 61 11.26 -9.79 20.43
C GLN A 61 12.60 -10.28 19.86
N VAL A 62 12.61 -11.48 19.24
CA VAL A 62 13.81 -12.04 18.59
C VAL A 62 14.00 -11.45 17.18
N HIS A 63 12.90 -11.17 16.47
CA HIS A 63 12.90 -10.68 15.08
C HIS A 63 12.19 -9.31 14.94
N PRO A 64 12.63 -8.25 15.65
CA PRO A 64 11.89 -6.99 15.76
C PRO A 64 11.84 -6.18 14.45
N THR A 65 12.65 -6.56 13.46
CA THR A 65 12.68 -5.93 12.13
C THR A 65 11.79 -6.62 11.10
N SER A 66 11.24 -7.80 11.40
CA SER A 66 10.43 -8.55 10.44
C SER A 66 9.01 -7.99 10.38
N PRO A 67 8.54 -7.49 9.22
CA PRO A 67 7.15 -7.08 9.06
C PRO A 67 6.19 -8.25 9.24
N LEU A 68 6.60 -9.47 8.88
CA LEU A 68 5.78 -10.67 9.02
C LEU A 68 5.51 -11.00 10.49
N ALA A 69 6.52 -10.96 11.36
CA ALA A 69 6.34 -11.22 12.79
C ALA A 69 5.35 -10.23 13.43
N TRP A 70 5.44 -8.94 13.06
CA TRP A 70 4.49 -7.92 13.51
C TRP A 70 3.08 -8.11 12.95
N ALA A 71 2.93 -8.54 11.70
CA ALA A 71 1.62 -8.84 11.11
C ALA A 71 0.93 -10.00 11.84
N GLU A 72 1.65 -11.08 12.17
CA GLU A 72 1.11 -12.19 12.94
C GLU A 72 0.72 -11.76 14.36
N LEU A 73 1.53 -10.91 15.01
CA LEU A 73 1.19 -10.40 16.33
C LEU A 73 -0.09 -9.53 16.28
N ALA A 74 -0.22 -8.68 15.25
CA ALA A 74 -1.42 -7.87 15.05
C ALA A 74 -2.66 -8.74 14.84
N ASP A 75 -2.55 -9.83 14.07
CA ASP A 75 -3.66 -10.76 13.84
C ASP A 75 -4.05 -11.55 15.09
N ALA A 76 -3.07 -12.09 15.81
CA ALA A 76 -3.33 -12.79 17.07
C ALA A 76 -4.00 -11.85 18.08
N THR A 77 -3.50 -10.63 18.23
CA THR A 77 -4.05 -9.61 19.13
C THR A 77 -5.46 -9.18 18.70
N HIS A 78 -5.73 -9.07 17.40
CA HIS A 78 -7.06 -8.78 16.88
C HIS A 78 -8.06 -9.89 17.21
N SER A 79 -7.65 -11.16 17.07
CA SER A 79 -8.51 -12.31 17.38
C SER A 79 -8.94 -12.39 18.85
N GLU A 80 -8.23 -11.70 19.73
CA GLU A 80 -8.56 -11.53 21.16
C GLU A 80 -9.50 -10.35 21.43
N GLY A 81 -9.94 -9.62 20.39
CA GLY A 81 -10.77 -8.41 20.52
C GLY A 81 -9.99 -7.16 20.95
N ARG A 82 -8.65 -7.21 20.94
CA ARG A 82 -7.78 -6.10 21.37
C ARG A 82 -7.43 -5.19 20.21
N VAL A 83 -8.44 -4.47 19.73
CA VAL A 83 -8.38 -3.67 18.49
C VAL A 83 -7.27 -2.62 18.51
N LEU A 84 -7.15 -1.84 19.60
CA LEU A 84 -6.20 -0.73 19.66
C LEU A 84 -4.75 -1.23 19.67
N GLU A 85 -4.46 -2.31 20.39
CA GLU A 85 -3.13 -2.92 20.39
C GLU A 85 -2.81 -3.58 19.05
N SER A 86 -3.77 -4.25 18.42
CA SER A 86 -3.61 -4.76 17.06
C SER A 86 -3.26 -3.63 16.06
N TYR A 87 -4.00 -2.51 16.11
CA TYR A 87 -3.73 -1.31 15.30
C TYR A 87 -2.33 -0.74 15.54
N ALA A 88 -1.87 -0.72 16.79
CA ALA A 88 -0.51 -0.29 17.14
C ALA A 88 0.56 -1.25 16.61
N TYR A 89 0.39 -2.56 16.78
CA TYR A 89 1.33 -3.57 16.27
C TYR A 89 1.38 -3.59 14.74
N ALA A 90 0.24 -3.48 14.07
CA ALA A 90 0.17 -3.37 12.62
C ALA A 90 0.90 -2.12 12.10
N ARG A 91 0.82 -0.99 12.82
CA ARG A 91 1.58 0.22 12.47
C ARG A 91 3.08 0.00 12.55
N VAL A 92 3.56 -0.69 13.59
CA VAL A 92 4.98 -1.05 13.67
C VAL A 92 5.37 -1.96 12.50
N GLY A 93 4.57 -2.99 12.21
CA GLY A 93 4.78 -3.88 11.07
C GLY A 93 4.83 -3.15 9.73
N TYR A 94 3.93 -2.20 9.51
CA TYR A 94 3.92 -1.32 8.33
C TYR A 94 5.23 -0.53 8.22
N HIS A 95 5.69 0.12 9.30
CA HIS A 95 6.95 0.85 9.27
C HIS A 95 8.17 -0.05 9.01
N ARG A 96 8.23 -1.24 9.64
CA ARG A 96 9.29 -2.23 9.37
C ARG A 96 9.26 -2.72 7.93
N GLY A 97 8.07 -2.89 7.37
CA GLY A 97 7.88 -3.24 5.97
C GLY A 97 8.37 -2.17 5.03
N LEU A 98 8.05 -0.89 5.28
CA LEU A 98 8.58 0.22 4.50
C LEU A 98 10.10 0.31 4.55
N ASP A 99 10.71 0.05 5.71
CA ASP A 99 12.16 0.00 5.83
C ASP A 99 12.77 -1.13 4.99
N ALA A 100 12.15 -2.32 5.01
CA ALA A 100 12.58 -3.46 4.20
C ALA A 100 12.43 -3.16 2.69
N LEU A 101 11.31 -2.59 2.26
CA LEU A 101 11.05 -2.21 0.88
C LEU A 101 12.07 -1.17 0.38
N ARG A 102 12.36 -0.13 1.19
CA ARG A 102 13.36 0.88 0.84
C ARG A 102 14.75 0.29 0.68
N LYS A 103 15.13 -0.66 1.55
CA LYS A 103 16.40 -1.41 1.42
C LYS A 103 16.42 -2.27 0.14
N ALA A 104 15.27 -2.80 -0.27
CA ALA A 104 15.10 -3.53 -1.52
C ALA A 104 14.94 -2.63 -2.77
N GLY A 105 15.04 -1.31 -2.62
CA GLY A 105 15.06 -0.36 -3.74
C GLY A 105 13.75 0.40 -3.99
N TRP A 106 12.67 0.11 -3.25
CA TRP A 106 11.38 0.78 -3.40
C TRP A 106 11.47 2.27 -3.06
N ARG A 107 10.88 3.13 -3.89
CA ARG A 107 10.99 4.60 -3.80
C ARG A 107 9.68 5.30 -3.50
N GLY A 108 8.73 4.62 -2.87
CA GLY A 108 7.43 5.19 -2.53
C GLY A 108 6.30 4.84 -3.50
N HIS A 109 6.61 4.14 -4.59
CA HIS A 109 5.67 3.72 -5.62
C HIS A 109 6.17 2.44 -6.31
N GLY A 110 5.26 1.78 -7.02
CA GLY A 110 5.52 0.58 -7.79
C GLY A 110 5.05 -0.71 -7.12
N PRO A 111 4.91 -1.78 -7.92
CA PRO A 111 4.25 -3.01 -7.50
C PRO A 111 5.03 -3.78 -6.42
N ILE A 112 4.28 -4.33 -5.46
CA ILE A 112 4.74 -5.19 -4.37
C ILE A 112 3.87 -6.45 -4.41
N PRO A 113 4.19 -7.42 -5.28
CA PRO A 113 3.25 -8.47 -5.62
C PRO A 113 3.05 -9.49 -4.49
N TRP A 114 1.79 -9.82 -4.17
CA TRP A 114 1.39 -10.82 -3.18
C TRP A 114 1.87 -12.24 -3.52
N ARG A 115 1.99 -12.54 -4.81
CA ARG A 115 2.51 -13.84 -5.29
C ARG A 115 3.95 -14.12 -4.83
N HIS A 116 4.73 -13.08 -4.53
CA HIS A 116 6.05 -13.23 -3.94
C HIS A 116 5.91 -13.36 -2.43
N GLU A 117 6.16 -14.58 -1.91
CA GLU A 117 5.88 -14.92 -0.51
C GLU A 117 6.51 -13.94 0.52
N PRO A 118 7.79 -13.52 0.38
CA PRO A 118 8.40 -12.56 1.30
C PRO A 118 7.71 -11.18 1.38
N ASN A 119 6.94 -10.77 0.36
CA ASN A 119 6.20 -9.51 0.39
C ASN A 119 4.97 -9.57 1.30
N ARG A 120 4.46 -10.77 1.60
CA ARG A 120 3.19 -10.96 2.30
C ARG A 120 3.20 -10.38 3.71
N GLY A 121 4.35 -10.37 4.39
CA GLY A 121 4.47 -9.75 5.71
C GLY A 121 4.09 -8.26 5.70
N VAL A 122 4.57 -7.51 4.69
CA VAL A 122 4.26 -6.08 4.56
C VAL A 122 2.80 -5.85 4.19
N LEU A 123 2.30 -6.59 3.20
CA LEU A 123 0.91 -6.47 2.75
C LEU A 123 -0.08 -6.85 3.85
N ARG A 124 0.22 -7.88 4.66
CA ARG A 124 -0.60 -8.24 5.82
C ARG A 124 -0.54 -7.18 6.92
N ALA A 125 0.62 -6.59 7.21
CA ALA A 125 0.69 -5.50 8.19
C ALA A 125 -0.12 -4.27 7.76
N LEU A 126 -0.06 -3.90 6.48
CA LEU A 126 -0.89 -2.84 5.88
C LEU A 126 -2.38 -3.16 5.98
N PHE A 127 -2.77 -4.38 5.63
CA PHE A 127 -4.16 -4.82 5.75
C PHE A 127 -4.66 -4.81 7.19
N ALA A 128 -3.87 -5.34 8.14
CA ALA A 128 -4.21 -5.31 9.56
C ALA A 128 -4.33 -3.88 10.09
N LEU A 129 -3.47 -2.96 9.62
CA LEU A 129 -3.54 -1.55 9.98
C LEU A 129 -4.82 -0.90 9.41
N ARG A 130 -5.17 -1.21 8.16
CA ARG A 130 -6.41 -0.77 7.51
C ARG A 130 -7.64 -1.26 8.27
N ARG A 131 -7.65 -2.54 8.66
CA ARG A 131 -8.72 -3.14 9.48
C ARG A 131 -8.86 -2.42 10.82
N GLY A 132 -7.76 -2.23 11.54
CA GLY A 132 -7.77 -1.50 12.81
C GLY A 132 -8.26 -0.06 12.66
N ALA A 133 -7.84 0.65 11.61
CA ALA A 133 -8.28 2.02 11.29
C ALA A 133 -9.80 2.09 11.06
N GLU A 134 -10.35 1.10 10.36
CA GLU A 134 -11.78 0.98 10.10
C GLU A 134 -12.57 0.79 11.41
N GLU A 135 -12.12 -0.11 12.28
CA GLU A 135 -12.79 -0.39 13.56
C GLU A 135 -12.75 0.77 14.57
N ILE A 136 -11.73 1.64 14.49
CA ILE A 136 -11.64 2.84 15.35
C ILE A 136 -12.20 4.12 14.69
N GLY A 137 -12.67 4.03 13.44
CA GLY A 137 -13.31 5.15 12.74
C GLY A 137 -12.37 6.16 12.06
N GLU A 138 -11.11 5.80 11.77
CA GLU A 138 -10.16 6.65 11.02
C GLU A 138 -10.35 6.54 9.49
N ALA A 139 -11.45 7.09 8.98
CA ALA A 139 -11.85 6.95 7.57
C ALA A 139 -10.77 7.39 6.55
N ASP A 140 -10.09 8.51 6.80
CA ASP A 140 -9.03 9.01 5.90
C ASP A 140 -7.84 8.03 5.82
N GLU A 141 -7.54 7.34 6.93
CA GLU A 141 -6.47 6.34 6.96
C GLU A 141 -6.87 5.08 6.20
N VAL A 142 -8.13 4.65 6.32
CA VAL A 142 -8.68 3.54 5.53
C VAL A 142 -8.56 3.84 4.02
N ILE A 143 -8.89 5.06 3.59
CA ILE A 143 -8.77 5.47 2.18
C ILE A 143 -7.31 5.37 1.71
N ARG A 144 -6.37 5.93 2.48
CA ARG A 144 -4.93 5.91 2.13
C ARG A 144 -4.37 4.49 2.06
N LEU A 145 -4.69 3.65 3.04
CA LEU A 145 -4.19 2.28 3.10
C LEU A 145 -4.82 1.39 2.04
N THR A 146 -6.09 1.61 1.70
CA THR A 146 -6.76 0.93 0.58
C THR A 146 -6.08 1.28 -0.73
N ALA A 147 -5.85 2.57 -1.01
CA ALA A 147 -5.15 3.00 -2.21
C ALA A 147 -3.74 2.38 -2.28
N PHE A 148 -2.99 2.39 -1.17
CA PHE A 148 -1.67 1.75 -1.12
C PHE A 148 -1.74 0.26 -1.47
N LEU A 149 -2.64 -0.50 -0.84
CA LEU A 149 -2.75 -1.94 -1.06
C LEU A 149 -3.15 -2.25 -2.51
N THR A 150 -4.09 -1.50 -3.08
CA THR A 150 -4.50 -1.65 -4.48
C THR A 150 -3.38 -1.34 -5.46
N ASP A 151 -2.61 -0.27 -5.23
CA ASP A 151 -1.45 0.09 -6.06
C ASP A 151 -0.31 -0.94 -5.94
N ALA A 152 -0.11 -1.49 -4.74
CA ALA A 152 0.89 -2.52 -4.48
C ALA A 152 0.55 -3.85 -5.17
N ASP A 153 -0.68 -4.34 -4.99
CA ASP A 153 -1.24 -5.52 -5.66
C ASP A 153 -2.78 -5.47 -5.56
N ALA A 154 -3.45 -5.32 -6.70
CA ALA A 154 -4.91 -5.18 -6.76
C ALA A 154 -5.69 -6.36 -6.15
N SER A 155 -5.07 -7.53 -6.03
CA SER A 155 -5.69 -8.73 -5.44
C SER A 155 -5.46 -8.88 -3.94
N ALA A 156 -4.56 -8.07 -3.34
CA ALA A 156 -4.11 -8.27 -1.97
C ALA A 156 -5.26 -8.15 -0.96
N ILE A 157 -6.13 -7.14 -1.09
CA ILE A 157 -7.25 -6.92 -0.15
C ILE A 157 -8.17 -8.14 -0.14
N ASP A 158 -8.58 -8.62 -1.30
CA ASP A 158 -9.51 -9.75 -1.42
C ASP A 158 -8.89 -11.05 -0.91
N ILE A 159 -7.64 -11.34 -1.31
CA ILE A 159 -6.93 -12.56 -0.91
C ILE A 159 -6.69 -12.57 0.61
N ILE A 160 -6.27 -11.44 1.18
CA ILE A 160 -5.99 -11.33 2.61
C ILE A 160 -7.31 -11.38 3.39
N GLY A 161 -8.33 -10.63 2.97
CA GLY A 161 -9.65 -10.59 3.61
C GLY A 161 -10.34 -11.94 3.68
N ALA A 162 -10.24 -12.75 2.62
CA ALA A 162 -10.76 -14.12 2.59
C ALA A 162 -10.15 -15.05 3.66
N ARG A 163 -9.02 -14.68 4.27
CA ARG A 163 -8.42 -15.43 5.40
C ARG A 163 -9.08 -15.10 6.74
N TYR A 164 -9.77 -13.97 6.84
CA TYR A 164 -10.43 -13.50 8.06
C TYR A 164 -11.97 -13.58 7.98
N THR A 165 -12.54 -13.92 6.82
CA THR A 165 -13.97 -14.21 6.70
C THR A 165 -14.34 -15.36 7.64
N GLY A 166 -15.22 -15.09 8.61
CA GLY A 166 -15.64 -16.04 9.65
C GLY A 166 -14.94 -15.88 11.00
N SER A 167 -13.99 -14.94 11.14
CA SER A 167 -13.43 -14.56 12.44
C SER A 167 -14.34 -13.53 13.14
N PRO A 168 -14.62 -13.69 14.46
CA PRO A 168 -15.34 -12.67 15.23
C PRO A 168 -14.65 -11.30 15.08
N GLY A 169 -15.40 -10.26 14.73
CA GLY A 169 -14.86 -8.91 14.47
C GLY A 169 -14.57 -8.57 13.01
N PHE A 170 -14.70 -9.51 12.07
CA PHE A 170 -14.68 -9.22 10.62
C PHE A 170 -16.07 -8.96 10.05
N ASP A 171 -17.14 -9.23 10.81
CA ASP A 171 -18.48 -8.83 10.39
C ASP A 171 -18.51 -7.30 10.30
N PRO A 172 -18.81 -6.73 9.13
CA PRO A 172 -19.00 -5.30 9.03
C PRO A 172 -20.06 -4.93 10.06
N ALA A 173 -19.80 -3.90 10.88
CA ALA A 173 -20.78 -3.40 11.83
C ALA A 173 -22.12 -3.29 11.08
N PRO A 174 -23.21 -3.87 11.61
CA PRO A 174 -24.50 -3.79 10.94
C PRO A 174 -24.75 -2.32 10.60
N PRO A 175 -25.30 -2.02 9.40
CA PRO A 175 -25.58 -0.65 9.02
C PRO A 175 -26.31 0.00 10.17
N THR A 176 -25.81 1.14 10.64
CA THR A 176 -26.40 1.86 11.77
C THR A 176 -27.82 2.24 11.36
N GLU A 177 -28.78 1.35 11.60
CA GLU A 177 -30.18 1.73 11.57
C GLU A 177 -30.34 2.74 12.69
N ALA A 178 -30.62 3.97 12.28
CA ALA A 178 -30.93 5.05 13.19
C ALA A 178 -32.00 4.54 14.16
N PHE A 179 -31.64 4.40 15.43
CA PHE A 179 -32.60 4.13 16.49
C PHE A 179 -33.58 5.31 16.50
N VAL A 180 -34.69 5.15 15.79
CA VAL A 180 -35.86 6.02 15.93
C VAL A 180 -36.46 5.65 17.28
N ILE A 181 -35.99 6.34 18.32
CA ILE A 181 -36.70 6.42 19.59
C ILE A 181 -38.03 7.09 19.27
N ARG A 182 -39.06 6.28 18.98
CA ARG A 182 -40.43 6.76 19.01
C ARG A 182 -40.72 7.07 20.47
N GLY A 183 -40.74 8.36 20.80
CA GLY A 183 -41.29 8.85 22.05
C GLY A 183 -42.69 8.28 22.25
N GLU A 184 -42.96 7.88 23.48
CA GLU A 184 -44.26 7.46 23.97
C GLU A 184 -45.31 8.55 23.73
N ASP A 185 -46.55 8.11 23.45
CA ASP A 185 -47.79 8.75 23.92
C ASP A 185 -48.72 7.63 24.41
#